data_AF-A0A6V7QYJ0-F1
#
_entry.id   AF-A0A6V7QYJ0-F1
#
_cell.length_a   1.000
_cell.length_b   1.000
_cell.length_c   1.000
_cell.angle_alpha   90.00
_cell.angle_beta   90.00
_cell.angle_gamma   90.00
#
_symmetry.space_group_name_H-M   'P 1'
#
loop_
_entity.id
_entity.type
_entity.pdbx_description
1 polymer ?
#
loop_
_entity_poly.entity_id
_entity_poly.type
_entity_poly.pdbx_seq_one_letter_code
_entity_poly.pdbx_strand_id
1 'polypeptide(L)'
;MGAFYSAGRDPIFFAHHGNIDRLWYLWRGLGSTHQDFTDPDWLNSTFLFYDENAQLVRVRVQDCLDTDALRYTYQDVDIPWNNPNERDSGEAGDRNRRCDRGGGVGGGGGPDGNDQLVKFDVFINAPNFYQELGPSASQCAGSFIELPEPSKNGRSTGMDTTVRFGITELLNQIGAASDKTITVTLVPRNGTVSIGGLKVEFSLPSMI
;
A
#
# COMPACT_ATOMS: atom_id res chain seq x y z
N MET A 1 13.40 -3.04 -11.19
CA MET A 1 13.03 -2.39 -9.90
C MET A 1 12.57 -3.37 -8.80
N GLY A 2 13.12 -4.59 -8.70
CA GLY A 2 12.60 -5.61 -7.75
C GLY A 2 13.25 -5.64 -6.36
N ALA A 3 14.30 -4.84 -6.13
CA ALA A 3 15.05 -4.78 -4.88
C ALA A 3 15.54 -3.35 -4.61
N PHE A 4 15.43 -2.86 -3.37
CA PHE A 4 15.65 -1.44 -3.03
C PHE A 4 17.07 -0.94 -3.34
N TYR A 5 18.11 -1.72 -3.05
CA TYR A 5 19.51 -1.30 -3.23
C TYR A 5 19.90 -1.01 -4.70
N SER A 6 19.15 -1.55 -5.66
CA SER A 6 19.41 -1.39 -7.10
C SER A 6 18.30 -0.66 -7.84
N ALA A 7 17.15 -0.40 -7.20
CA ALA A 7 15.98 0.18 -7.84
C ALA A 7 16.29 1.51 -8.54
N GLY A 8 17.02 2.41 -7.88
CA GLY A 8 17.39 3.72 -8.42
C GLY A 8 18.40 3.70 -9.58
N ARG A 9 18.93 2.53 -9.96
CA ARG A 9 19.82 2.42 -11.15
C ARG A 9 19.03 2.36 -12.46
N ASP A 10 17.73 2.10 -12.39
CA ASP A 10 16.83 2.09 -13.54
C ASP A 10 16.08 3.43 -13.61
N PRO A 11 16.21 4.24 -14.67
CA PRO A 11 15.57 5.56 -14.77
C PRO A 11 14.05 5.55 -14.56
N ILE A 12 13.36 4.44 -14.87
CA ILE A 12 11.91 4.34 -14.67
C ILE A 12 11.51 4.40 -13.18
N PHE A 13 12.46 4.16 -12.27
CA PHE A 13 12.29 4.35 -10.82
C PHE A 13 11.79 5.75 -10.49
N PHE A 14 12.36 6.78 -11.10
CA PHE A 14 12.00 8.17 -10.83
C PHE A 14 10.60 8.51 -11.37
N ALA A 15 10.22 7.98 -12.54
CA ALA A 15 8.86 8.13 -13.06
C ALA A 15 7.82 7.41 -12.19
N HIS A 16 8.15 6.21 -11.71
CA HIS A 16 7.31 5.46 -10.77
C HIS A 16 7.10 6.23 -9.46
N HIS A 17 8.18 6.73 -8.83
CA HIS A 17 8.10 7.55 -7.62
C HIS A 17 7.43 8.90 -7.87
N GLY A 18 7.56 9.49 -9.05
CA GLY A 18 6.82 10.69 -9.43
C GLY A 18 5.31 10.48 -9.42
N ASN A 19 4.83 9.29 -9.78
CA ASN A 19 3.40 8.97 -9.66
C ASN A 19 2.99 8.61 -8.21
N ILE A 20 3.90 8.08 -7.38
CA ILE A 20 3.65 7.88 -5.94
C ILE A 20 3.48 9.23 -5.24
N ASP A 21 4.34 10.20 -5.53
CA ASP A 21 4.21 11.58 -5.01
C ASP A 21 2.89 12.22 -5.49
N ARG A 22 2.50 11.99 -6.74
CA ARG A 22 1.19 12.39 -7.26
C ARG A 22 0.02 11.77 -6.49
N LEU A 23 0.14 10.52 -6.01
CA LEU A 23 -0.94 9.90 -5.22
C LEU A 23 -1.15 10.62 -3.88
N TRP A 24 -0.08 11.09 -3.24
CA TRP A 24 -0.19 11.94 -2.05
C TRP A 24 -0.86 13.29 -2.39
N TYR A 25 -0.44 13.95 -3.48
CA TYR A 25 -1.09 15.17 -3.98
C TYR A 25 -2.60 14.98 -4.20
N LEU A 26 -3.00 13.89 -4.88
CA LEU A 26 -4.41 13.57 -5.12
C LEU A 26 -5.17 13.23 -3.84
N TRP A 27 -4.57 12.44 -2.95
CA TRP A 27 -5.20 11.98 -1.73
C TRP A 27 -5.70 13.15 -0.87
N ARG A 28 -4.89 14.21 -0.74
CA ARG A 28 -5.28 15.45 -0.04
C ARG A 28 -6.50 16.14 -0.67
N GLY A 29 -6.69 15.99 -1.98
CA GLY A 29 -7.82 16.55 -2.71
C GLY A 29 -9.12 15.73 -2.63
N LEU A 30 -9.08 14.49 -2.14
CA LEU A 30 -10.25 13.58 -2.15
C LEU A 30 -11.27 13.85 -1.02
N GLY A 31 -10.92 14.63 0.01
CA GLY A 31 -11.87 14.94 1.09
C GLY A 31 -11.25 15.68 2.27
N SER A 32 -12.10 16.27 3.11
CA SER A 32 -11.67 17.09 4.26
C SER A 32 -10.95 16.31 5.36
N THR A 33 -11.12 14.98 5.38
CA THR A 33 -10.47 14.07 6.36
C THR A 33 -9.05 13.68 5.98
N HIS A 34 -8.59 14.00 4.77
CA HIS A 34 -7.26 13.66 4.28
C HIS A 34 -6.29 14.81 4.51
N GLN A 35 -5.76 14.88 5.73
CA GLN A 35 -4.85 15.94 6.17
C GLN A 35 -3.45 15.39 6.40
N ASP A 36 -2.43 16.21 6.12
CA ASP A 36 -1.05 15.88 6.45
C ASP A 36 -0.86 15.76 7.97
N PHE A 37 0.15 14.99 8.38
CA PHE A 37 0.45 14.81 9.80
C PHE A 37 0.90 16.12 10.44
N THR A 38 0.44 16.36 11.67
CA THR A 38 0.76 17.58 12.45
C THR A 38 1.75 17.33 13.58
N ASP A 39 2.22 16.08 13.71
CA ASP A 39 3.20 15.69 14.73
C ASP A 39 4.52 16.46 14.52
N PRO A 40 4.98 17.24 15.52
CA PRO A 40 6.26 17.94 15.46
C PRO A 40 7.45 17.02 15.18
N ASP A 41 7.45 15.78 15.65
CA ASP A 41 8.55 14.84 15.43
C ASP A 41 8.65 14.43 13.96
N TRP A 42 7.50 14.25 13.30
CA TRP A 42 7.43 14.01 11.86
C TRP A 42 7.82 15.27 11.08
N LEU A 43 7.22 16.42 11.39
CA LEU A 43 7.46 17.69 10.68
C LEU A 43 8.92 18.16 10.75
N ASN A 44 9.58 17.95 11.89
CA ASN A 44 10.96 18.34 12.11
C ASN A 44 11.99 17.28 11.70
N SER A 45 11.55 16.13 11.19
CA SER A 45 12.46 15.11 10.65
C SER A 45 13.25 15.68 9.48
N THR A 46 14.57 15.48 9.50
CA THR A 46 15.49 16.06 8.49
C THR A 46 16.17 15.00 7.64
N PHE A 47 16.34 15.31 6.36
CA PHE A 47 17.12 14.51 5.41
C PHE A 47 18.23 15.35 4.77
N LEU A 48 19.24 14.68 4.22
CA LEU A 48 20.38 15.32 3.55
C LEU A 48 20.41 14.88 2.09
N PHE A 49 20.47 15.85 1.17
CA PHE A 49 20.57 15.64 -0.26
C PHE A 49 21.67 16.51 -0.86
N TYR A 50 22.19 16.10 -2.01
CA TYR A 50 22.99 16.98 -2.85
C TYR A 50 22.06 17.72 -3.82
N ASP A 51 22.23 19.04 -3.92
CA ASP A 51 21.53 19.87 -4.91
C ASP A 51 22.20 19.79 -6.30
N GLU A 52 21.67 20.55 -7.27
CA GLU A 52 22.21 20.63 -8.63
C GLU A 52 23.62 21.24 -8.71
N ASN A 53 24.07 21.91 -7.66
CA ASN A 53 25.40 22.51 -7.52
C ASN A 53 26.36 21.63 -6.69
N ALA A 54 25.98 20.38 -6.44
CA ALA A 54 26.70 19.42 -5.61
C ALA A 54 26.95 19.92 -4.17
N GLN A 55 26.08 20.79 -3.65
CA GLN A 55 26.11 21.23 -2.26
C GLN A 55 25.21 20.35 -1.40
N LEU A 56 25.69 20.03 -0.19
CA LEU A 56 24.92 19.24 0.76
C LEU A 56 23.87 20.13 1.44
N VAL A 57 22.60 19.87 1.18
CA VAL A 57 21.46 20.60 1.72
C VAL A 57 20.70 19.74 2.71
N ARG A 58 20.29 20.34 3.83
CA ARG A 58 19.38 19.73 4.80
C ARG A 58 17.96 20.20 4.52
N VAL A 59 17.03 19.26 4.38
CA VAL A 59 15.60 19.51 4.18
C VAL A 59 14.81 18.96 5.35
N ARG A 60 13.67 19.57 5.68
CA ARG A 60 12.70 19.03 6.65
C ARG A 60 11.43 18.60 5.95
N VAL A 61 10.70 17.67 6.56
CA VAL A 61 9.40 17.21 6.05
C VAL A 61 8.41 18.36 5.90
N GLN A 62 8.30 19.25 6.89
CA GLN A 62 7.34 20.38 6.80
C GLN A 62 7.57 21.29 5.59
N ASP A 63 8.82 21.41 5.12
CA ASP A 63 9.18 22.29 4.01
C ASP A 63 8.80 21.67 2.65
N CYS A 64 8.40 20.39 2.60
CA CYS A 64 7.98 19.69 1.38
C CYS A 64 6.47 19.45 1.27
N LEU A 65 5.66 19.91 2.23
CA LEU A 65 4.19 19.71 2.19
C LEU A 65 3.49 20.61 1.17
N ASP A 66 4.07 21.76 0.87
CA ASP A 66 3.57 22.70 -0.12
C ASP A 66 4.32 22.54 -1.44
N THR A 67 3.67 21.92 -2.43
CA THR A 67 4.24 21.70 -3.76
C THR A 67 4.42 23.01 -4.54
N ASP A 68 3.62 24.04 -4.25
CA ASP A 68 3.75 25.36 -4.87
C ASP A 68 5.00 26.08 -4.37
N ALA A 69 5.33 25.94 -3.08
CA ALA A 69 6.59 26.41 -2.51
C ALA A 69 7.81 25.69 -3.15
N LEU A 70 7.65 24.42 -3.49
CA LEU A 70 8.63 23.63 -4.26
C LEU A 70 8.59 23.89 -5.77
N ARG A 71 7.66 24.72 -6.24
CA ARG A 71 7.53 25.20 -7.62
C ARG A 71 7.25 24.11 -8.65
N TYR A 72 6.49 23.08 -8.26
CA TYR A 72 6.01 22.08 -9.19
C TYR A 72 4.55 21.73 -8.92
N THR A 73 3.88 21.23 -9.97
CA THR A 73 2.54 20.65 -9.86
C THR A 73 2.39 19.52 -10.87
N TYR A 74 1.31 18.76 -10.76
CA TYR A 74 0.97 17.68 -11.66
C TYR A 74 -0.03 18.15 -12.72
N GLN A 75 0.09 17.58 -13.92
CA GLN A 75 -0.92 17.76 -14.95
C GLN A 75 -2.25 17.17 -14.48
N ASP A 76 -3.33 17.93 -14.65
CA ASP A 76 -4.70 17.45 -14.46
C ASP A 76 -5.05 16.44 -15.54
N VAL A 77 -5.28 15.20 -15.11
CA VAL A 77 -5.67 14.07 -15.95
C VAL A 77 -6.79 13.30 -15.28
N ASP A 78 -7.60 12.62 -16.07
CA ASP A 78 -8.73 11.83 -15.57
C ASP A 78 -8.27 10.74 -14.57
N ILE A 79 -9.12 10.48 -13.57
CA ILE A 79 -8.85 9.59 -12.44
C ILE A 79 -9.90 8.47 -12.44
N PRO A 80 -9.78 7.47 -13.32
CA PRO A 80 -10.84 6.50 -13.58
C PRO A 80 -11.16 5.61 -12.38
N TRP A 81 -10.19 5.39 -11.48
CA TRP A 81 -10.39 4.59 -10.26
C TRP A 81 -11.18 5.32 -9.18
N ASN A 82 -11.44 6.63 -9.33
CA ASN A 82 -12.22 7.43 -8.39
C ASN A 82 -13.68 7.62 -8.85
N ASN A 83 -14.25 6.64 -9.55
CA ASN A 83 -15.63 6.72 -10.03
C ASN A 83 -16.61 6.17 -8.97
N PRO A 84 -17.52 7.00 -8.40
CA PRO A 84 -18.51 6.52 -7.43
C PRO A 84 -19.50 5.51 -8.03
N ASN A 85 -19.74 5.54 -9.34
CA ASN A 85 -20.79 4.75 -9.99
C ASN A 85 -20.44 3.27 -10.22
N GLU A 86 -19.18 2.85 -10.06
CA GLU A 86 -18.78 1.43 -10.19
C GLU A 86 -18.86 0.66 -8.86
N ARG A 87 -19.12 1.36 -7.74
CA ARG A 87 -19.20 0.74 -6.40
C ARG A 87 -20.53 0.05 -6.14
N ASP A 88 -21.60 0.42 -6.85
CA ASP A 88 -22.98 -0.06 -6.65
C ASP A 88 -23.42 -1.17 -7.62
N SER A 89 -22.65 -1.50 -8.66
CA SER A 89 -23.04 -2.53 -9.64
C SER A 89 -22.71 -3.97 -9.23
N GLY A 90 -22.44 -4.21 -7.95
CA GLY A 90 -22.22 -5.54 -7.37
C GLY A 90 -23.51 -6.33 -7.13
N GLU A 91 -24.50 -6.26 -8.02
CA GLU A 91 -25.49 -7.34 -8.09
C GLU A 91 -24.77 -8.63 -8.48
N ALA A 92 -25.17 -9.73 -7.85
CA ALA A 92 -24.63 -11.08 -8.05
C ALA A 92 -24.82 -11.58 -9.51
N GLY A 93 -24.01 -11.07 -10.44
CA GLY A 93 -24.16 -11.31 -11.87
C GLY A 93 -22.84 -11.15 -12.62
N ASP A 94 -21.95 -12.14 -12.49
CA ASP A 94 -21.45 -12.96 -13.60
C ASP A 94 -20.24 -13.78 -13.11
N ARG A 95 -20.45 -15.09 -12.94
CA ARG A 95 -19.51 -16.05 -12.34
C ARG A 95 -18.33 -16.42 -13.25
N ASN A 96 -17.93 -15.54 -14.18
CA ASN A 96 -16.92 -15.93 -15.17
C ASN A 96 -16.08 -14.78 -15.73
N ARG A 97 -15.68 -13.80 -14.91
CA ARG A 97 -14.48 -13.02 -15.23
C ARG A 97 -13.26 -13.76 -14.70
N ARG A 98 -12.76 -14.66 -15.55
CA ARG A 98 -11.43 -15.25 -15.43
C ARG A 98 -10.46 -14.11 -15.14
N CYS A 99 -10.00 -14.01 -13.89
CA CYS A 99 -8.90 -13.12 -13.55
C CYS A 99 -7.72 -13.65 -14.36
N ASP A 100 -7.44 -12.97 -15.47
CA ASP A 100 -6.31 -13.32 -16.31
C ASP A 100 -5.09 -13.24 -15.41
N ARG A 101 -4.42 -14.38 -15.25
CA ARG A 101 -3.26 -14.51 -14.37
C ARG A 101 -2.23 -13.53 -14.91
N GLY A 102 -2.15 -12.34 -14.33
CA GLY A 102 -1.04 -11.42 -14.54
C GLY A 102 0.23 -12.22 -14.31
N GLY A 103 0.99 -12.42 -15.38
CA GLY A 103 2.18 -13.25 -15.39
C GLY A 103 3.08 -12.82 -14.25
N GLY A 104 3.36 -13.76 -13.34
CA GLY A 104 4.40 -13.56 -12.34
C GLY A 104 5.69 -13.25 -13.07
N VAL A 105 6.21 -12.04 -12.91
CA VAL A 105 7.57 -11.72 -13.30
C VAL A 105 8.45 -12.51 -12.34
N GLY A 106 8.97 -13.64 -12.83
CA GLY A 106 9.91 -14.46 -12.09
C GLY A 106 11.17 -13.66 -11.81
N GLY A 107 11.31 -13.19 -10.57
CA GLY A 107 12.61 -12.77 -10.05
C GLY A 107 13.50 -14.01 -9.98
N GLY A 108 14.63 -13.99 -10.70
CA GLY A 108 15.62 -15.05 -10.64
C GLY A 108 16.15 -15.18 -9.21
N GLY A 109 15.81 -16.28 -8.55
CA GLY A 109 16.34 -16.62 -7.23
C GLY A 109 17.80 -17.06 -7.35
N GLY A 110 18.69 -16.35 -6.67
CA GLY A 110 20.00 -16.87 -6.28
C GLY A 110 19.85 -17.97 -5.21
N PRO A 111 20.94 -18.69 -4.86
CA PRO A 111 20.89 -19.95 -4.11
C PRO A 111 20.51 -19.80 -2.63
N ASP A 112 20.36 -18.58 -2.12
CA ASP A 112 20.27 -18.30 -0.69
C ASP A 112 18.82 -17.89 -0.35
N GLY A 113 18.04 -18.86 0.11
CA GLY A 113 16.57 -18.86 0.20
C GLY A 113 15.88 -17.91 1.18
N ASN A 114 16.30 -16.65 1.31
CA ASN A 114 15.59 -15.63 2.12
C ASN A 114 15.24 -14.34 1.35
N ASP A 115 15.54 -14.25 0.05
CA ASP A 115 15.25 -13.07 -0.79
C ASP A 115 13.90 -13.18 -1.54
N GLN A 116 12.88 -13.73 -0.89
CA GLN A 116 11.59 -14.00 -1.52
C GLN A 116 10.56 -12.95 -1.10
N LEU A 117 9.89 -12.36 -2.09
CA LEU A 117 8.75 -11.45 -1.89
C LEU A 117 7.71 -12.12 -0.98
N VAL A 118 7.29 -11.44 0.07
CA VAL A 118 6.19 -11.90 0.92
C VAL A 118 4.89 -11.25 0.45
N LYS A 119 3.83 -12.04 0.32
CA LYS A 119 2.48 -11.55 0.02
C LYS A 119 1.40 -12.41 0.63
N PHE A 120 0.41 -11.77 1.25
CA PHE A 120 -0.87 -12.40 1.59
C PHE A 120 -2.03 -11.42 1.39
N ASP A 121 -3.20 -11.96 1.06
CA ASP A 121 -4.44 -11.19 0.91
C ASP A 121 -5.30 -11.35 2.18
N VAL A 122 -6.07 -10.32 2.49
CA VAL A 122 -6.95 -10.27 3.67
C VAL A 122 -8.39 -10.11 3.24
N PHE A 123 -9.24 -11.05 3.67
CA PHE A 123 -10.66 -11.04 3.39
C PHE A 123 -11.49 -11.01 4.68
N ILE A 124 -12.62 -10.32 4.65
CA ILE A 124 -13.60 -10.28 5.74
C ILE A 124 -14.84 -11.06 5.33
N ASN A 125 -15.30 -11.97 6.20
CA ASN A 125 -16.44 -12.85 5.97
C ASN A 125 -16.37 -13.57 4.61
N ALA A 126 -15.18 -14.10 4.30
CA ALA A 126 -14.93 -14.73 3.02
C ALA A 126 -15.79 -16.00 2.85
N PRO A 127 -16.39 -16.23 1.66
CA PRO A 127 -17.08 -17.47 1.36
C PRO A 127 -16.11 -18.65 1.24
N ASN A 128 -16.64 -19.88 1.26
CA ASN A 128 -15.83 -21.12 1.24
C ASN A 128 -14.87 -21.29 0.05
N PHE A 129 -15.04 -20.50 -1.02
CA PHE A 129 -14.18 -20.47 -2.22
C PHE A 129 -13.13 -19.34 -2.18
N TYR A 130 -12.76 -18.87 -0.99
CA TYR A 130 -11.87 -17.73 -0.78
C TYR A 130 -10.49 -17.85 -1.47
N GLN A 131 -10.01 -19.06 -1.75
CA GLN A 131 -8.74 -19.26 -2.46
C GLN A 131 -8.78 -18.72 -3.90
N GLU A 132 -9.96 -18.72 -4.52
CA GLU A 132 -10.20 -18.25 -5.88
C GLU A 132 -10.51 -16.76 -5.94
N LEU A 133 -10.78 -16.12 -4.79
CA LEU A 133 -11.05 -14.69 -4.73
C LEU A 133 -9.80 -13.89 -5.07
N GLY A 134 -9.99 -12.87 -5.90
CA GLY A 134 -8.99 -11.86 -6.22
C GLY A 134 -9.17 -10.58 -5.41
N PRO A 135 -8.26 -9.61 -5.57
CA PRO A 135 -8.28 -8.34 -4.85
C PRO A 135 -9.50 -7.46 -5.16
N SER A 136 -10.23 -7.73 -6.25
CA SER A 136 -11.45 -7.01 -6.65
C SER A 136 -12.72 -7.53 -5.97
N ALA A 137 -12.65 -8.57 -5.14
CA ALA A 137 -13.80 -9.08 -4.40
C ALA A 137 -14.26 -8.06 -3.35
N SER A 138 -15.58 -7.91 -3.12
CA SER A 138 -16.11 -6.99 -2.11
C SER A 138 -15.70 -7.35 -0.67
N GLN A 139 -15.37 -8.62 -0.44
CA GLN A 139 -14.83 -9.10 0.84
C GLN A 139 -13.35 -8.78 1.03
N CYS A 140 -12.64 -8.28 0.02
CA CYS A 140 -11.21 -8.01 0.09
C CYS A 140 -10.93 -6.71 0.85
N ALA A 141 -10.27 -6.81 2.00
CA ALA A 141 -9.81 -5.66 2.77
C ALA A 141 -8.50 -5.08 2.24
N GLY A 142 -7.71 -5.89 1.53
CA GLY A 142 -6.45 -5.50 0.94
C GLY A 142 -5.42 -6.64 0.92
N SER A 143 -4.19 -6.29 0.55
CA SER A 143 -3.06 -7.20 0.55
C SER A 143 -1.89 -6.61 1.31
N PHE A 144 -1.14 -7.46 2.00
CA PHE A 144 0.19 -7.13 2.48
C PHE A 144 1.22 -7.59 1.45
N ILE A 145 2.20 -6.73 1.15
CA ILE A 145 3.32 -7.04 0.25
C ILE A 145 4.59 -6.47 0.88
N GLU A 146 5.62 -7.30 0.99
CA GLU A 146 6.96 -6.89 1.43
C GLU A 146 7.98 -7.32 0.37
N LEU A 147 8.75 -6.34 -0.10
CA LEU A 147 9.81 -6.58 -1.07
C LEU A 147 11.05 -7.13 -0.38
N PRO A 148 11.81 -8.04 -1.02
CA PRO A 148 13.06 -8.54 -0.48
C PRO A 148 14.04 -7.40 -0.18
N GLU A 149 14.57 -7.37 1.03
CA GLU A 149 15.72 -6.54 1.38
C GLU A 149 16.96 -7.44 1.57
N PRO A 150 18.01 -7.25 0.75
CA PRO A 150 19.22 -8.05 0.89
C PRO A 150 19.86 -7.77 2.26
N SER A 151 20.13 -8.84 3.00
CA SER A 151 20.83 -8.73 4.28
C SER A 151 22.20 -8.07 4.08
N LYS A 152 22.46 -6.98 4.82
CA LYS A 152 23.76 -6.30 4.76
C LYS A 152 24.93 -7.13 5.32
N ASN A 153 24.71 -8.32 5.90
CA ASN A 153 25.77 -9.17 6.49
C ASN A 153 25.44 -10.67 6.55
N GLY A 154 24.57 -11.20 5.67
CA GLY A 154 24.17 -12.62 5.69
C GLY A 154 23.31 -13.06 6.89
N ARG A 155 22.87 -12.12 7.73
CA ARG A 155 21.82 -12.31 8.75
C ARG A 155 20.53 -11.68 8.26
N SER A 156 19.56 -12.50 7.86
CA SER A 156 18.17 -12.06 7.78
C SER A 156 17.75 -11.68 9.20
N THR A 157 17.63 -10.39 9.47
CA THR A 157 16.89 -9.93 10.64
C THR A 157 15.43 -10.14 10.29
N GLY A 158 14.74 -11.02 11.04
CA GLY A 158 13.29 -11.09 10.91
C GLY A 158 12.70 -9.69 11.05
N MET A 159 11.80 -9.33 10.13
CA MET A 159 11.14 -8.03 10.16
C MET A 159 9.83 -8.17 10.93
N ASP A 160 9.72 -7.45 12.04
CA ASP A 160 8.45 -7.28 12.73
C ASP A 160 7.76 -6.03 12.17
N THR A 161 6.55 -6.21 11.65
CA THR A 161 5.76 -5.12 11.05
C THR A 161 4.29 -5.23 11.42
N THR A 162 3.55 -4.14 11.24
CA THR A 162 2.10 -4.06 11.47
C THR A 162 1.43 -3.50 10.24
N VAL A 163 0.40 -4.18 9.75
CA VAL A 163 -0.47 -3.70 8.67
C VAL A 163 -1.83 -3.30 9.23
N ARG A 164 -2.42 -2.24 8.70
CA ARG A 164 -3.74 -1.73 9.07
C ARG A 164 -4.61 -1.61 7.83
N PHE A 165 -5.85 -2.09 7.92
CA PHE A 165 -6.84 -2.00 6.85
C PHE A 165 -8.06 -1.22 7.34
N GLY A 166 -8.48 -0.20 6.60
CA GLY A 166 -9.74 0.50 6.85
C GLY A 166 -10.90 -0.36 6.38
N ILE A 167 -11.68 -0.91 7.31
CA ILE A 167 -12.77 -1.85 6.98
C ILE A 167 -14.18 -1.25 7.10
N THR A 168 -14.32 0.03 7.49
CA THR A 168 -15.63 0.65 7.71
C THR A 168 -16.53 0.61 6.48
N GLU A 169 -16.03 1.02 5.32
CA GLU A 169 -16.78 0.97 4.06
C GLU A 169 -17.06 -0.47 3.62
N LEU A 170 -16.07 -1.36 3.79
CA LEU A 170 -16.19 -2.78 3.49
C LEU A 170 -17.33 -3.42 4.30
N LEU A 171 -17.38 -3.18 5.61
CA LEU A 171 -18.41 -3.73 6.50
C LEU A 171 -19.81 -3.26 6.10
N ASN A 172 -19.96 -2.02 5.67
CA ASN A 172 -21.23 -1.52 5.14
C ASN A 172 -21.61 -2.24 3.84
N GLN A 173 -20.66 -2.42 2.91
CA GLN A 173 -20.90 -3.05 1.62
C GLN A 173 -21.30 -4.53 1.74
N ILE A 174 -20.69 -5.27 2.67
CA ILE A 174 -21.03 -6.68 2.90
C ILE A 174 -22.20 -6.87 3.87
N GLY A 175 -22.80 -5.79 4.39
CA GLY A 175 -23.91 -5.82 5.33
C GLY A 175 -23.54 -6.30 6.74
N ALA A 176 -22.27 -6.24 7.13
CA ALA A 176 -21.75 -6.71 8.41
C ALA A 176 -21.50 -5.58 9.44
N ALA A 177 -21.91 -4.35 9.14
CA ALA A 177 -21.65 -3.19 10.02
C ALA A 177 -22.29 -3.31 11.43
N SER A 178 -23.38 -4.07 11.55
CA SER A 178 -24.06 -4.34 12.82
C SER A 178 -23.62 -5.63 13.50
N ASP A 179 -22.71 -6.40 12.88
CA ASP A 179 -22.33 -7.71 13.39
C ASP A 179 -21.40 -7.56 14.60
N LYS A 180 -21.65 -8.37 15.63
CA LYS A 180 -20.81 -8.40 16.84
C LYS A 180 -19.44 -9.03 16.62
N THR A 181 -19.34 -9.88 15.59
CA THR A 181 -18.15 -10.68 15.28
C THR A 181 -17.99 -10.76 13.78
N ILE A 182 -16.76 -10.67 13.31
CA ILE A 182 -16.39 -10.87 11.90
C ILE A 182 -15.38 -11.99 11.78
N THR A 183 -15.38 -12.69 10.65
CA THR A 183 -14.36 -13.70 10.32
C THR A 183 -13.31 -13.06 9.43
N VAL A 184 -12.05 -13.10 9.87
CA VAL A 184 -10.92 -12.66 9.04
C VAL A 184 -10.25 -13.88 8.42
N THR A 185 -10.10 -13.87 7.10
CA THR A 185 -9.42 -14.91 6.34
C THR A 185 -8.15 -14.34 5.74
N LEU A 186 -7.01 -14.97 6.08
CA LEU A 186 -5.69 -14.59 5.58
C LEU A 186 -5.27 -15.65 4.55
N VAL A 187 -5.02 -15.21 3.32
CA VAL A 187 -4.68 -16.09 2.20
C VAL A 187 -3.22 -15.86 1.81
N PRO A 188 -2.28 -16.72 2.24
CA PRO A 188 -0.89 -16.60 1.81
C PRO A 188 -0.80 -16.81 0.29
N ARG A 189 -0.09 -15.91 -0.39
CA ARG A 189 0.15 -15.97 -1.83
C ARG A 189 1.61 -16.23 -2.16
N ASN A 190 2.54 -15.66 -1.37
CA ASN A 190 3.96 -15.92 -1.50
C ASN A 190 4.71 -15.69 -0.17
N GLY A 191 5.83 -16.39 0.01
CA GLY A 191 6.66 -16.28 1.21
C GLY A 191 6.02 -16.89 2.47
N THR A 192 6.78 -16.88 3.57
CA THR A 192 6.36 -17.42 4.88
C THR A 192 6.26 -16.26 5.86
N VAL A 193 5.15 -16.21 6.60
CA VAL A 193 4.91 -15.18 7.65
C VAL A 193 4.44 -15.82 8.94
N SER A 194 4.84 -15.24 10.07
CA SER A 194 4.24 -15.48 11.37
C SER A 194 3.36 -14.28 11.73
N ILE A 195 2.16 -14.54 12.24
CA ILE A 195 1.22 -13.49 12.65
C ILE A 195 1.17 -13.50 14.19
N GLY A 196 1.68 -12.44 14.80
CA GLY A 196 1.74 -12.32 16.26
C GLY A 196 0.38 -12.04 16.91
N GLY A 197 -0.55 -11.42 16.17
CA GLY A 197 -1.89 -11.14 16.66
C GLY A 197 -2.74 -10.41 15.63
N LEU A 198 -4.06 -10.40 15.88
CA LEU A 198 -5.04 -9.65 15.10
C LEU A 198 -5.98 -8.94 16.05
N LYS A 199 -6.25 -7.66 15.78
CA LYS A 199 -7.19 -6.84 16.55
C LYS A 199 -7.91 -5.86 15.64
N VAL A 200 -9.12 -5.49 16.03
CA VAL A 200 -9.92 -4.43 15.41
C VAL A 200 -9.99 -3.29 16.41
N GLU A 201 -9.63 -2.09 15.97
CA GLU A 201 -9.61 -0.89 16.80
C GLU A 201 -10.23 0.28 16.02
N PHE A 202 -10.86 1.20 16.75
CA PHE A 202 -11.31 2.47 16.18
C PHE A 202 -10.16 3.45 16.22
N SER A 203 -9.80 4.02 15.06
CA SER A 203 -8.87 5.13 14.97
C SER A 203 -9.65 6.39 14.61
N LEU A 204 -9.49 7.45 15.41
CA LEU A 204 -10.02 8.76 15.04
C LEU A 204 -9.04 9.44 14.06
N PRO A 205 -9.54 10.25 13.11
CA PRO A 205 -8.71 10.87 12.06
C PRO A 205 -7.57 11.76 12.55
N SER A 206 -7.53 12.15 13.83
CA SER A 206 -6.55 13.06 14.40
C SER A 206 -5.40 12.38 15.17
N MET A 207 -5.24 11.05 15.05
CA MET A 207 -4.22 10.26 15.75
C MET A 207 -3.31 9.45 14.81
N ILE A 208 -3.19 9.87 13.55
CA ILE A 208 -2.12 9.42 12.66
C ILE A 208 -1.29 10.66 12.33
#